data_AF-A0A2H1VMG8-F1
#
_entry.id   AF-A0A2H1VMG8-F1
#
_cell.length_a   1.000
_cell.length_b   1.000
_cell.length_c   1.000
_cell.angle_alpha   90.00
_cell.angle_beta   90.00
_cell.angle_gamma   90.00
#
_symmetry.space_group_name_H-M   'P 1'
#
loop_
_entity.id
_entity.type
_entity.pdbx_description
1 polymer ?
#
loop_
_entity_poly.entity_id
_entity_poly.type
_entity_poly.pdbx_seq_one_letter_code
_entity_poly.pdbx_strand_id
1 'polypeptide(L)' 'MGRLDRSDMASPKTDVKQRLRFMPEYDPLITGLPTMVQVGEQALVNCTSDYSLPAATIDWFVDSEPQEVRP' A
#
# COMPACT_ATOMS: atom_id res chain seq x y z
N MET A 1 25.20 -32.53 45.30
CA MET A 1 23.80 -32.51 44.81
C MET A 1 23.32 -31.06 44.81
N GLY A 2 23.30 -30.38 43.67
CA GLY A 2 22.70 -29.05 43.53
C GLY A 2 21.24 -29.19 43.08
N ARG A 3 20.30 -28.54 43.78
CA ARG A 3 18.88 -28.51 43.40
C ARG A 3 18.73 -27.60 42.18
N LEU A 4 18.07 -28.10 41.12
CA LEU A 4 17.57 -27.22 40.06
C LEU A 4 16.42 -26.40 40.65
N ASP A 5 16.57 -25.09 40.66
CA ASP A 5 15.52 -24.17 41.06
C ASP A 5 14.57 -23.90 39.90
N ARG A 6 13.28 -23.72 40.22
CA ARG A 6 12.19 -23.54 39.25
C ARG A 6 12.33 -22.25 38.40
N SER A 7 13.30 -21.41 38.74
CA SER A 7 13.60 -20.12 38.12
C SER A 7 14.30 -20.21 36.76
N ASP A 8 14.86 -21.38 36.40
CA ASP A 8 15.63 -21.56 35.16
C ASP A 8 14.77 -21.89 33.92
N MET A 9 13.44 -21.91 34.05
CA MET A 9 12.52 -22.18 32.93
C MET A 9 11.54 -21.03 32.67
N ALA A 10 12.05 -19.80 32.64
CA ALA A 10 11.36 -18.71 31.99
C ALA A 10 11.85 -18.60 30.53
N SER A 11 11.20 -19.32 29.62
CA SER A 11 11.42 -19.09 28.18
C SER A 11 11.16 -17.60 27.88
N PRO A 12 12.09 -16.90 27.19
CA PRO A 12 11.83 -15.53 26.76
C PRO A 12 10.62 -15.53 25.82
N LYS A 13 9.54 -14.89 26.25
CA LYS A 13 8.37 -14.63 25.39
C LYS A 13 8.75 -13.46 24.48
N THR A 14 9.10 -13.75 23.25
CA THR A 14 9.30 -12.73 22.23
C THR A 14 7.93 -12.24 21.74
N ASP A 15 7.65 -10.94 21.84
CA ASP A 15 6.47 -10.33 21.25
C ASP A 15 6.51 -10.44 19.72
N VAL A 16 5.65 -11.29 19.16
CA VAL A 16 5.54 -11.44 17.70
C VAL A 16 4.59 -10.36 17.16
N LYS A 17 5.13 -9.39 16.42
CA LYS A 17 4.32 -8.37 15.74
C LYS A 17 3.74 -8.94 14.43
N GLN A 18 2.55 -9.54 14.50
CA GLN A 18 1.81 -9.91 13.30
C GLN A 18 1.31 -8.65 12.57
N ARG A 19 1.49 -8.59 11.24
CA ARG A 19 1.02 -7.48 10.39
C ARG A 19 -0.06 -8.00 9.45
N LEU A 20 -1.30 -7.58 9.68
CA LEU A 20 -2.42 -7.85 8.80
C LEU A 20 -2.27 -7.07 7.49
N ARG A 21 -2.68 -7.68 6.37
CA ARG A 21 -2.69 -7.04 5.06
C ARG A 21 -3.99 -7.32 4.33
N PHE A 22 -4.47 -6.31 3.62
CA PHE A 22 -5.63 -6.39 2.75
C PHE A 22 -5.28 -5.78 1.40
N MET A 23 -5.57 -6.52 0.34
CA MET A 23 -5.48 -6.00 -1.03
C MET A 23 -6.84 -5.40 -1.43
N PRO A 24 -6.85 -4.38 -2.30
CA PRO A 24 -8.08 -3.90 -2.93
C PRO A 24 -8.84 -5.07 -3.59
N GLU A 25 -10.16 -5.10 -3.46
CA GLU A 25 -10.98 -6.10 -4.16
C GLU A 25 -11.15 -5.74 -5.65
N TYR A 26 -11.15 -4.45 -5.95
CA TYR A 26 -11.35 -3.90 -7.28
C TYR A 26 -10.13 -3.15 -7.79
N ASP A 27 -10.00 -3.11 -9.11
CA ASP A 27 -9.01 -2.28 -9.79
C ASP A 27 -9.22 -0.79 -9.47
N PRO A 28 -8.15 0.01 -9.47
CA PRO A 28 -8.27 1.44 -9.24
C PRO A 28 -9.09 2.10 -10.35
N LEU A 29 -9.96 3.03 -9.97
CA LEU A 29 -10.83 3.76 -10.88
C LEU A 29 -10.24 5.14 -11.19
N ILE A 30 -10.03 5.43 -12.48
CA ILE A 30 -9.64 6.77 -12.95
C ILE A 30 -10.91 7.56 -13.31
N THR A 31 -11.00 8.79 -12.77
CA THR A 31 -12.10 9.72 -12.98
C THR A 31 -11.59 11.10 -13.40
N GLY A 32 -12.47 11.91 -14.01
CA GLY A 32 -12.10 13.24 -14.52
C GLY A 32 -11.37 13.24 -15.86
N LEU A 33 -11.28 12.08 -16.54
CA LEU A 33 -10.68 11.96 -17.87
C LEU A 33 -11.50 12.75 -18.91
N PRO A 34 -10.92 13.79 -19.54
CA PRO A 34 -11.55 14.42 -20.69
C PRO A 34 -11.54 13.48 -21.89
N THR A 35 -12.50 13.64 -22.80
CA THR A 35 -12.59 12.82 -24.02
C THR A 35 -11.45 13.10 -25.01
N MET A 36 -10.85 14.30 -24.94
CA MET A 36 -9.72 14.72 -25.76
C MET A 36 -8.93 15.79 -25.00
N VAL A 37 -7.61 15.79 -25.16
CA VAL A 37 -6.69 16.79 -24.63
C VAL A 37 -5.87 17.33 -25.79
N GLN A 38 -5.68 18.66 -25.88
CA GLN A 38 -4.85 19.25 -26.91
C GLN A 38 -3.36 19.19 -26.53
N VAL A 39 -2.48 19.24 -27.52
CA VAL A 39 -1.03 19.28 -27.27
C VAL A 39 -0.69 20.54 -26.47
N GLY A 40 -0.01 20.36 -25.33
CA GLY A 40 0.36 21.44 -24.41
C GLY A 40 -0.68 21.74 -23.33
N GLU A 41 -1.85 21.12 -23.39
CA GLU A 41 -2.86 21.17 -22.33
C GLU A 41 -2.56 20.13 -21.24
N GLN A 42 -2.96 20.42 -20.00
CA GLN A 42 -2.83 19.51 -18.87
C GLN A 42 -4.22 19.00 -18.47
N ALA A 43 -4.36 17.68 -18.33
CA ALA A 43 -5.56 17.05 -17.83
C ALA A 43 -5.41 16.75 -16.32
N LEU A 44 -6.36 17.23 -15.53
CA LEU A 44 -6.46 16.88 -14.11
C LEU A 44 -7.38 15.67 -13.96
N VAL A 45 -6.79 14.56 -13.56
CA VAL A 45 -7.49 13.29 -13.34
C VAL A 45 -7.29 12.83 -11.91
N ASN A 46 -8.20 11.98 -11.43
CA ASN A 46 -8.11 11.38 -10.10
C ASN A 46 -8.15 9.86 -10.21
N CYS A 47 -7.31 9.19 -9.44
CA CYS A 47 -7.28 7.74 -9.34
C CYS A 47 -7.59 7.35 -7.91
N THR A 48 -8.59 6.49 -7.73
CA THR A 48 -9.01 6.01 -6.42
C THR A 48 -8.93 4.50 -6.37
N SER A 49 -8.20 3.95 -5.41
CA SER A 49 -8.21 2.52 -5.10
C SER A 49 -9.32 2.17 -4.13
N ASP A 50 -9.76 0.91 -4.16
CA ASP A 50 -10.56 0.35 -3.08
C ASP A 50 -9.72 0.17 -1.79
N TYR A 51 -10.38 -0.22 -0.70
CA TYR A 51 -9.79 -0.41 0.61
C TYR A 51 -8.58 -1.35 0.59
N SER A 52 -7.51 -0.93 1.24
CA SER A 52 -6.29 -1.71 1.42
C SER A 52 -5.65 -1.43 2.76
N LEU A 53 -4.87 -2.40 3.24
CA LEU A 53 -4.07 -2.25 4.44
C LEU A 53 -2.67 -2.85 4.18
N PRO A 54 -1.59 -2.04 4.23
CA PRO A 54 -1.58 -0.58 4.36
C PRO A 54 -2.27 0.11 3.17
N ALA A 55 -2.49 1.43 3.27
CA ALA A 55 -3.05 2.22 2.18
C ALA A 55 -2.25 2.02 0.89
N ALA A 56 -2.96 1.88 -0.24
CA ALA A 56 -2.36 1.63 -1.54
C ALA A 56 -1.44 2.77 -1.97
N THR A 57 -0.42 2.41 -2.73
CA THR A 57 0.40 3.35 -3.51
C THR A 57 -0.14 3.37 -4.94
N ILE A 58 -0.30 4.58 -5.50
CA ILE A 58 -0.84 4.77 -6.84
C ILE A 58 0.30 5.20 -7.75
N ASP A 59 0.58 4.37 -8.76
CA ASP A 59 1.55 4.64 -9.82
C ASP A 59 0.81 5.01 -11.11
N TRP A 60 1.23 6.08 -11.77
CA TRP A 60 0.57 6.62 -12.97
C TRP A 60 1.35 6.31 -14.23
N PHE A 61 0.62 5.91 -15.29
CA PHE A 61 1.19 5.60 -16.60
C PHE A 61 0.34 6.23 -17.72
N VAL A 62 1.00 6.72 -18.76
CA VAL A 62 0.39 7.13 -20.04
C VAL A 62 1.10 6.34 -21.14
N ASP A 63 0.36 5.59 -21.94
CA ASP A 63 0.93 4.71 -22.98
C ASP A 63 2.04 3.77 -22.48
N SER A 64 1.90 3.28 -21.24
CA SER A 64 2.88 2.46 -20.51
C SER A 64 4.16 3.19 -20.07
N GLU A 65 4.24 4.50 -20.23
CA GLU A 65 5.33 5.33 -19.71
C GLU A 65 4.97 5.90 -18.32
N PRO A 66 5.85 5.72 -17.31
CA PRO A 66 5.61 6.22 -15.96
C PRO A 66 5.57 7.74 -15.91
N GLN A 67 4.64 8.30 -15.14
CA GLN A 67 4.48 9.74 -14.98
C GLN A 67 4.94 10.21 -13.61
N GLU A 68 5.66 11.33 -13.56
CA GLU A 68 5.94 12.03 -12.31
C GLU A 68 4.69 12.76 -11.82
N VAL A 69 4.18 12.37 -10.66
CA VAL A 69 3.08 13.07 -10.00
C VAL A 69 3.62 14.39 -9.45
N ARG A 70 3.17 15.52 -10.01
CA ARG A 70 3.42 16.83 -9.41
C ARG A 70 2.44 17.04 -8.25
N PRO A 71 2.93 17.34 -7.03
CA PRO A 71 2.09 17.60 -5.87
C PRO A 71 1.33 18.94 -5.97
#